data_AF-A0A7Y3GU49-F1
#
_entry.id   AF-A0A7Y3GU49-F1
#
_cell.length_a   1.000
_cell.length_b   1.000
_cell.length_c   1.000
_cell.angle_alpha   90.00
_cell.angle_beta   90.00
_cell.angle_gamma   90.00
#
_symmetry.space_group_name_H-M   'P 1'
#
loop_
_entity.id
_entity.type
_entity.pdbx_description
1 polymer ?
#
loop_
_entity_poly.entity_id
_entity_poly.type
_entity_poly.pdbx_seq_one_letter_code
_entity_poly.pdbx_strand_id
1 'polypeptide(L)' 'MKKALKIYLILLLSIVSCKKEKAVSIETVDKPGTFSKNAMVVSAREEASKIGVATLKKGGNVFDALMA' A
#
# COMPACT_ATOMS: atom_id res chain seq x y z
N MET A 1 -34.62 26.19 -11.40
CA MET A 1 -33.29 26.52 -11.96
C MET A 1 -32.20 26.69 -10.91
N LYS A 2 -32.41 27.48 -9.83
CA LYS A 2 -31.38 27.71 -8.78
C LYS A 2 -30.90 26.46 -8.02
N LYS A 3 -31.78 25.46 -7.82
CA LYS A 3 -31.42 24.18 -7.17
C LYS A 3 -30.49 23.32 -8.04
N ALA A 4 -30.75 23.26 -9.35
CA ALA A 4 -29.90 22.57 -10.31
C ALA A 4 -28.52 23.24 -10.42
N LEU A 5 -28.46 24.58 -10.33
CA LEU A 5 -27.20 25.32 -10.31
C LEU A 5 -26.34 24.99 -9.08
N LYS A 6 -26.95 24.81 -7.91
CA LYS A 6 -26.24 24.36 -6.70
C LYS A 6 -25.70 22.94 -6.82
N ILE A 7 -26.48 22.03 -7.43
CA ILE A 7 -26.05 20.64 -7.67
C ILE A 7 -24.87 20.60 -8.64
N TYR A 8 -24.91 21.39 -9.71
CA TYR A 8 -23.80 21.50 -10.66
C TYR A 8 -22.54 22.08 -10.03
N LEU A 9 -22.69 23.08 -9.15
CA LEU A 9 -21.56 23.67 -8.41
C LEU A 9 -20.90 22.67 -7.46
N ILE A 10 -21.68 21.83 -6.78
CA ILE A 10 -21.16 20.77 -5.89
C ILE A 10 -20.43 19.68 -6.69
N LEU A 11 -20.96 19.30 -7.85
CA LEU A 11 -20.35 18.31 -8.74
C LEU A 11 -19.02 18.81 -9.36
N LEU A 12 -18.91 20.10 -9.61
CA LEU A 12 -17.67 20.72 -10.10
C LEU A 12 -16.58 20.79 -9.02
N LEU A 13 -16.95 20.91 -7.74
CA LEU A 13 -15.98 20.96 -6.63
C LEU A 13 -15.39 19.57 -6.31
N SER A 14 -16.12 18.47 -6.55
CA SER A 14 -15.66 17.12 -6.19
C SER A 14 -14.52 16.59 -7.07
N ILE A 15 -14.41 17.05 -8.32
CA ILE A 15 -13.31 16.68 -9.23
C ILE A 15 -11.98 17.36 -8.91
N VAL A 16 -11.97 18.44 -8.12
CA VAL A 16 -10.74 19.17 -7.74
C VAL A 16 -10.07 18.57 -6.50
N SER A 17 -10.75 17.66 -5.79
CA SER A 17 -10.21 17.00 -4.58
C SER A 17 -9.29 15.80 -4.87
N CYS A 18 -8.67 15.74 -6.05
CA CYS A 18 -7.61 14.78 -6.33
C CYS A 18 -6.27 15.34 -5.83
N LYS A 19 -6.01 15.25 -4.52
CA LYS A 19 -4.68 15.47 -3.97
C LYS A 19 -3.82 14.26 -4.37
N LYS A 20 -2.90 14.45 -5.31
CA LYS A 20 -1.78 13.53 -5.48
C LYS A 20 -0.96 13.63 -4.20
N GLU A 21 -1.00 12.60 -3.36
CA GLU A 21 -0.01 12.47 -2.29
C GLU A 21 1.36 12.59 -2.94
N LYS A 22 2.15 13.57 -2.50
CA LYS A 22 3.57 13.58 -2.84
C LYS A 22 4.11 12.29 -2.26
N ALA A 23 4.51 11.36 -3.12
CA ALA A 23 5.35 10.25 -2.70
C ALA A 23 6.46 10.86 -1.86
N VAL A 24 6.52 10.49 -0.58
CA VAL A 24 7.57 10.93 0.31
C VAL A 24 8.87 10.51 -0.36
N SER A 25 9.55 11.46 -1.01
CA SER A 25 10.95 11.29 -1.35
C SER A 25 11.65 11.29 -0.01
N ILE A 26 11.79 10.10 0.56
CA ILE A 26 12.69 9.84 1.67
C ILE A 26 14.07 10.13 1.11
N GLU A 27 14.46 11.40 1.19
CA GLU A 27 15.84 11.80 1.03
C GLU A 27 16.59 11.11 2.18
N THR A 28 17.51 10.23 1.78
CA THR A 28 18.60 9.69 2.62
C THR A 28 18.17 8.90 3.86
N VAL A 29 17.65 7.70 3.64
CA VAL A 29 18.15 6.54 4.40
C VAL A 29 19.08 5.83 3.42
N ASP A 30 20.39 5.97 3.59
CA ASP A 30 21.43 5.58 2.61
C ASP A 30 21.47 4.08 2.25
N LYS A 31 20.55 3.27 2.78
CA LYS A 31 20.23 1.91 2.31
C LYS A 31 18.73 1.70 2.46
N PRO A 32 17.91 1.95 1.43
CA PRO A 32 16.53 1.45 1.43
C PRO A 32 16.57 -0.04 1.78
N GLY A 33 15.75 -0.47 2.76
CA GLY A 33 15.61 -1.89 3.09
C GLY A 33 15.17 -2.72 1.86
N THR A 34 15.10 -4.03 1.99
CA THR A 34 14.63 -4.89 0.89
C THR A 34 13.17 -4.60 0.56
N PHE A 35 12.94 -3.90 -0.55
CA PHE A 35 11.60 -3.66 -1.09
C PHE A 35 11.17 -4.83 -1.99
N SER A 36 9.95 -5.32 -1.77
CA SER A 36 9.34 -6.35 -2.60
C SER A 36 8.09 -5.79 -3.29
N LYS A 37 7.88 -6.15 -4.56
CA LYS A 37 6.77 -5.63 -5.37
C LYS A 37 5.39 -6.14 -4.92
N ASN A 38 5.35 -7.38 -4.43
CA ASN A 38 4.08 -8.10 -4.23
C ASN A 38 3.78 -8.36 -2.75
N ALA A 39 4.77 -8.81 -1.97
CA ALA A 39 4.59 -9.10 -0.55
C ALA A 39 5.95 -9.16 0.17
N MET A 40 5.95 -8.87 1.47
CA MET A 40 7.13 -8.86 2.34
C MET A 40 6.82 -9.57 3.66
N VAL A 41 7.76 -10.37 4.16
CA VAL A 41 7.67 -11.06 5.47
C VAL A 41 8.87 -10.67 6.31
N VAL A 42 8.61 -10.05 7.45
CA VAL A 42 9.64 -9.57 8.39
C VAL A 42 9.53 -10.36 9.68
N SER A 43 10.63 -10.96 10.11
CA SER A 43 10.72 -11.72 11.36
C SER A 43 12.11 -11.59 11.98
N ALA A 44 12.26 -12.01 13.23
CA ALA A 44 13.52 -11.95 13.96
C ALA A 44 14.53 -13.04 13.53
N ARG A 45 14.09 -14.04 12.76
CA ARG A 45 14.90 -15.20 12.31
C ARG A 45 14.78 -15.35 10.80
N GLU A 46 15.89 -15.44 10.09
CA GLU A 46 15.89 -15.51 8.62
C GLU A 46 15.09 -16.72 8.10
N GLU A 47 15.12 -17.83 8.83
CA GLU A 47 14.40 -19.07 8.52
C GLU A 47 12.88 -18.87 8.55
N ALA A 48 12.37 -18.14 9.54
CA ALA A 48 10.94 -17.83 9.65
C ALA A 48 10.48 -16.93 8.49
N SER A 49 11.27 -15.92 8.14
CA SER A 49 11.00 -15.10 6.95
C SER A 49 11.00 -15.94 5.66
N LYS A 50 11.90 -16.93 5.53
CA LYS A 50 11.91 -17.85 4.38
C LYS A 50 10.66 -18.74 4.33
N ILE A 51 10.22 -19.26 5.48
CA ILE A 51 9.01 -20.11 5.58
C ILE A 51 7.77 -19.30 5.21
N GLY A 52 7.57 -18.11 5.80
CA GLY A 52 6.44 -17.25 5.47
C GLY A 52 6.42 -16.84 3.99
N VAL A 53 7.59 -16.50 3.41
CA VAL A 53 7.69 -16.23 1.97
C VAL A 53 7.35 -17.46 1.13
N ALA A 54 7.74 -18.67 1.54
CA ALA A 54 7.38 -19.90 0.85
C ALA A 54 5.88 -20.18 0.92
N THR A 55 5.22 -19.88 2.04
CA THR A 55 3.75 -19.99 2.20
C THR A 55 3.02 -19.04 1.25
N LEU A 56 3.47 -17.78 1.15
CA LEU A 56 2.93 -16.82 0.19
C LEU A 56 3.14 -17.28 -1.26
N LYS A 57 4.32 -17.81 -1.59
CA LYS A 57 4.61 -18.34 -2.95
C LYS A 57 3.75 -19.55 -3.33
N LYS A 58 3.30 -20.35 -2.36
CA LYS A 58 2.38 -21.47 -2.56
C LYS A 58 0.92 -21.04 -2.73
N GLY A 59 0.64 -19.74 -2.68
CA GLY A 59 -0.72 -19.20 -2.77
C GLY A 59 -1.45 -19.10 -1.43
N GLY A 60 -0.75 -19.29 -0.32
CA GLY A 60 -1.28 -19.01 1.02
C GLY A 60 -1.47 -17.51 1.23
N ASN A 61 -2.40 -17.15 2.11
CA ASN A 61 -2.67 -15.75 2.44
C ASN A 61 -1.68 -15.23 3.52
N VAL A 62 -1.84 -13.96 3.92
CA VAL A 62 -0.97 -13.32 4.92
C VAL A 62 -1.09 -13.96 6.31
N PHE A 63 -2.27 -14.48 6.68
CA PHE A 63 -2.47 -15.18 7.94
C PHE A 63 -1.80 -16.56 7.94
N ASP A 64 -1.86 -17.28 6.82
CA ASP A 64 -1.15 -18.55 6.66
C ASP A 64 0.37 -18.33 6.78
N ALA A 65 0.88 -17.26 6.15
CA ALA A 65 2.29 -16.91 6.21
C ALA A 65 2.75 -16.38 7.58
N LEU A 66 1.83 -15.86 8.40
CA LEU A 66 2.10 -15.41 9.77
C LEU A 66 2.19 -16.59 10.75
N MET A 67 1.41 -17.65 10.51
CA MET A 67 1.38 -18.86 11.35
C MET A 67 2.48 -19.87 11.01
N ALA A 68 3.00 -19.82 9.79
CA ALA A 68 4.07 -20.68 9.30
C ALA A 68 5.45 -20.24 9.81
#